data_AF-A0A0F3GUS9-F1
#
_entry.id   AF-A0A0F3GUS9-F1
#
_cell.length_a   1.000
_cell.length_b   1.000
_cell.length_c   1.000
_cell.angle_alpha   90.00
_cell.angle_beta   90.00
_cell.angle_gamma   90.00
#
_symmetry.space_group_name_H-M   'P 1'
#
loop_
_entity.id
_entity.type
_entity.pdbx_description
1 polymer ?
#
loop_
_entity_poly.entity_id
_entity_poly.type
_entity_poly.pdbx_seq_one_letter_code
_entity_poly.pdbx_strand_id
1 'polypeptide(L)'
;MIRTRRNEMLSNALMALGVLLIVAGIFSTVWLRSSIKSLQYRLGNLQQRQHQLIKEQRNLTARKENLLSIANIDQVAKKMGFDFPDRSRVIHVKEKG
;
A
#
# COMPACT_ATOMS: atom_id res chain seq x y z
N MET A 1 10.79 -31.08 60.92
CA MET A 1 11.79 -30.23 60.21
C MET A 1 11.69 -30.23 58.68
N ILE A 2 10.70 -30.88 58.03
CA ILE A 2 10.61 -30.94 56.55
C ILE A 2 9.88 -29.72 55.94
N ARG A 3 9.00 -29.06 56.71
CA ARG A 3 8.19 -27.93 56.22
C ARG A 3 8.98 -26.63 56.00
N THR A 4 10.08 -26.41 56.73
CA THR A 4 10.91 -25.20 56.62
C THR A 4 11.73 -25.17 55.33
N ARG A 5 12.32 -26.30 54.91
CA ARG A 5 13.07 -26.39 53.64
C ARG A 5 12.23 -26.03 52.41
N ARG A 6 10.95 -26.41 52.38
CA ARG A 6 10.06 -26.10 51.25
C ARG A 6 9.78 -24.60 51.13
N ASN A 7 9.65 -23.91 52.26
CA ASN A 7 9.46 -22.45 52.30
C ASN A 7 10.74 -21.71 51.90
N GLU A 8 11.92 -22.22 52.25
CA GLU A 8 13.20 -21.65 51.81
C GLU A 8 13.41 -21.79 50.29
N MET A 9 13.10 -22.96 49.71
CA MET A 9 13.17 -23.14 48.26
C MET A 9 12.15 -22.27 47.51
N LEU A 10 10.93 -22.13 48.03
CA LEU A 10 9.93 -21.22 47.47
C LEU A 10 10.35 -19.75 47.58
N SER A 11 10.94 -19.33 48.70
CA SER A 11 11.47 -17.98 48.87
C SER A 11 12.59 -17.67 47.88
N ASN A 12 13.54 -18.59 47.70
CA ASN A 12 14.62 -18.43 46.74
C ASN A 12 14.11 -18.39 45.29
N ALA A 13 13.13 -19.23 44.95
CA ALA A 13 12.49 -19.20 43.64
C ALA A 13 11.77 -17.87 43.39
N LEU A 14 11.04 -17.33 44.39
CA LEU A 14 10.38 -16.03 44.29
C LEU A 14 11.37 -14.89 44.07
N MET A 15 12.50 -14.92 44.79
CA MET A 15 13.55 -13.92 44.67
C MET A 15 14.20 -13.95 43.29
N ALA A 16 14.52 -15.16 42.78
CA ALA A 16 15.04 -15.34 41.43
C ALA A 16 14.04 -14.86 40.37
N LEU A 17 12.75 -15.15 40.54
CA LEU A 17 11.68 -14.73 39.64
C LEU A 17 11.51 -13.20 39.63
N GLY A 18 11.66 -12.55 40.79
CA GLY A 18 11.68 -11.10 40.90
C GLY A 18 12.82 -10.45 40.12
N VAL A 19 14.04 -11.00 40.23
CA VAL A 19 15.19 -10.52 39.44
C VAL A 19 14.96 -10.71 37.95
N LEU A 20 14.41 -11.86 37.55
CA LEU A 20 14.10 -12.18 36.16
C LEU A 20 13.06 -11.21 35.58
N LEU A 21 12.03 -10.86 36.36
CA LEU A 21 11.01 -9.89 35.97
C LEU A 21 11.58 -8.47 35.79
N ILE A 22 12.52 -8.06 36.63
CA ILE A 22 13.19 -6.76 36.48
C ILE A 22 13.98 -6.72 35.17
N VAL A 23 14.79 -7.75 34.91
CA VAL A 23 15.57 -7.86 33.68
C VAL A 23 14.65 -7.91 32.45
N ALA A 24 13.58 -8.72 32.52
CA ALA A 24 12.58 -8.83 31.47
C ALA A 24 11.85 -7.50 31.24
N GLY A 25 11.57 -6.71 32.26
CA GLY A 25 10.94 -5.38 32.14
C GLY A 25 11.85 -4.38 31.42
N ILE A 26 13.13 -4.33 31.79
CA ILE A 26 14.12 -3.48 31.13
C ILE A 26 14.27 -3.88 29.66
N PHE A 27 14.43 -5.18 29.41
CA PHE A 27 14.59 -5.71 28.07
C PHE A 27 13.33 -5.50 27.22
N SER A 28 12.15 -5.74 27.77
CA SER A 28 10.86 -5.52 27.11
C SER A 28 10.67 -4.06 26.72
N THR A 29 11.08 -3.11 27.57
CA THR A 29 11.00 -1.67 27.23
C THR A 29 11.81 -1.33 26.00
N VAL A 30 13.04 -1.84 25.90
CA VAL A 30 13.91 -1.62 24.74
C VAL A 30 13.39 -2.36 23.51
N TRP A 31 12.95 -3.61 23.70
CA TRP A 31 12.45 -4.47 22.62
C TRP A 31 11.16 -3.93 22.03
N LEU A 32 10.22 -3.47 22.86
CA LEU A 32 8.96 -2.88 22.43
C LEU A 32 9.20 -1.62 21.61
N ARG A 33 10.15 -0.76 22.02
CA ARG A 33 10.55 0.42 21.24
C ARG A 33 11.07 0.03 19.85
N SER A 34 11.88 -1.02 19.76
CA SER A 34 12.41 -1.54 18.49
C SER A 34 11.30 -2.14 17.62
N SER A 35 10.41 -2.93 18.21
CA SER A 35 9.27 -3.55 17.54
C SER A 35 8.28 -2.51 17.03
N ILE A 36 7.99 -1.45 17.79
CA ILE A 36 7.13 -0.34 17.35
C ILE A 36 7.75 0.37 16.14
N LYS A 37 9.05 0.66 16.16
CA LYS A 37 9.73 1.27 15.00
C LYS A 37 9.66 0.37 13.76
N SER A 38 9.96 -0.91 13.91
CA SER A 38 9.84 -1.90 12.82
C SER A 38 8.42 -1.96 12.26
N LEU A 39 7.41 -1.94 13.15
CA LEU A 39 6.01 -1.97 12.77
C LEU A 39 5.61 -0.68 12.03
N GLN A 40 6.05 0.49 12.48
CA GLN A 40 5.84 1.77 11.80
C GLN A 40 6.45 1.77 10.40
N TYR A 41 7.67 1.24 10.23
CA TYR A 41 8.30 1.12 8.90
C TYR A 41 7.51 0.20 7.98
N ARG A 42 7.06 -0.96 8.48
CA ARG A 42 6.21 -1.87 7.71
C ARG A 42 4.89 -1.21 7.32
N LEU A 43 4.26 -0.51 8.26
CA LEU A 43 2.99 0.17 8.03
C LEU A 43 3.14 1.30 7.01
N GLY A 44 4.19 2.11 7.11
CA GLY A 44 4.50 3.17 6.15
C GLY A 44 4.74 2.63 4.74
N ASN A 45 5.47 1.51 4.60
CA ASN A 45 5.68 0.90 3.29
C ASN A 45 4.39 0.30 2.70
N LEU A 46 3.53 -0.28 3.55
CA LEU A 46 2.20 -0.76 3.16
C LEU A 46 1.30 0.40 2.70
N GLN A 47 1.30 1.53 3.42
CA GLN A 47 0.55 2.74 3.04
C GLN A 47 1.06 3.32 1.71
N GLN A 48 2.38 3.37 1.53
CA GLN A 48 3.00 3.84 0.28
C GLN A 48 2.55 2.99 -0.91
N ARG A 49 2.57 1.65 -0.78
CA ARG A 49 2.11 0.73 -1.82
C ARG A 49 0.61 0.88 -2.10
N GLN A 50 -0.22 1.02 -1.07
CA GLN A 50 -1.65 1.27 -1.24
C GLN A 50 -1.89 2.55 -2.04
N HIS A 51 -1.17 3.63 -1.73
CA HIS A 51 -1.32 4.89 -2.43
C HIS A 51 -0.88 4.80 -3.90
N GLN A 52 0.21 4.08 -4.17
CA GLN A 52 0.66 3.82 -5.55
C GLN A 52 -0.38 3.04 -6.35
N LEU A 53 -0.95 1.98 -5.79
CA LEU A 53 -1.98 1.18 -6.44
C LEU A 53 -3.25 1.98 -6.73
N ILE A 54 -3.70 2.83 -5.79
CA ILE A 54 -4.86 3.72 -6.00
C ILE A 54 -4.58 4.71 -7.13
N LYS A 55 -3.37 5.28 -7.18
CA LYS A 55 -2.96 6.21 -8.23
C LYS A 55 -2.94 5.52 -9.60
N GLU A 56 -2.42 4.30 -9.64
CA GLU A 56 -2.36 3.49 -10.86
C GLU A 56 -3.75 3.10 -11.35
N GLN A 57 -4.64 2.68 -10.45
CA GLN A 57 -6.04 2.40 -10.77
C GLN A 57 -6.73 3.62 -11.39
N ARG A 58 -6.58 4.81 -10.78
CA ARG A 58 -7.15 6.05 -11.34
C ARG A 58 -6.60 6.37 -12.73
N ASN A 59 -5.31 6.18 -12.96
CA ASN A 59 -4.69 6.39 -14.26
C ASN A 59 -5.24 5.41 -15.31
N LEU A 60 -5.34 4.13 -14.96
CA LEU A 60 -5.89 3.11 -15.85
C LEU A 60 -7.36 3.39 -16.19
N THR A 61 -8.17 3.82 -15.22
CA THR A 61 -9.56 4.24 -15.48
C THR A 61 -9.61 5.43 -16.44
N ALA A 62 -8.80 6.46 -16.21
CA ALA A 62 -8.74 7.63 -17.10
C ALA A 62 -8.27 7.25 -18.52
N ARG A 63 -7.32 6.33 -18.66
CA ARG A 63 -6.88 5.81 -19.96
C ARG A 63 -7.99 5.03 -20.66
N LYS A 64 -8.71 4.19 -19.92
CA LYS A 64 -9.86 3.44 -20.44
C LYS A 64 -10.95 4.39 -20.93
N GLU A 65 -11.30 5.42 -20.16
CA GLU A 65 -12.30 6.41 -20.55
C GLU A 65 -11.87 7.20 -21.78
N ASN A 66 -10.61 7.62 -21.87
CA ASN A 66 -10.08 8.28 -23.07
C ASN A 66 -10.20 7.38 -24.32
N LEU A 67 -9.83 6.11 -24.21
CA LEU A 67 -9.93 5.16 -25.32
C LEU A 67 -11.38 4.92 -25.73
N LEU A 68 -12.29 4.77 -24.76
CA LEU A 68 -13.72 4.62 -25.02
C LEU A 68 -14.33 5.88 -25.65
N SER A 69 -13.91 7.07 -25.21
CA SER A 69 -14.35 8.33 -25.80
C SER A 69 -13.93 8.43 -27.27
N ILE A 70 -12.67 8.10 -27.60
CA ILE A 70 -12.18 8.06 -28.98
C ILE A 70 -12.95 7.03 -29.82
N ALA A 71 -13.17 5.82 -29.30
CA ALA A 71 -13.92 4.78 -30.00
C ALA A 71 -15.39 5.17 -30.24
N ASN A 72 -16.02 5.84 -29.27
CA ASN A 72 -17.37 6.36 -29.42
C ASN A 72 -17.43 7.50 -30.44
N ILE A 73 -16.46 8.41 -30.45
CA ILE A 73 -16.36 9.47 -31.45
C ILE A 73 -16.19 8.88 -32.84
N ASP A 74 -15.34 7.86 -33.02
CA ASP A 74 -15.14 7.19 -34.31
C ASP A 74 -16.42 6.47 -34.78
N GLN A 75 -17.17 5.82 -33.88
CA GLN A 75 -18.46 5.22 -34.22
C GLN A 75 -19.52 6.24 -34.61
N VAL A 76 -19.61 7.37 -33.89
CA VAL A 76 -20.56 8.43 -34.20
C VAL A 76 -20.19 9.14 -35.50
N ALA A 77 -18.90 9.40 -35.73
CA ALA A 77 -18.37 9.94 -36.99
C ALA A 77 -18.73 9.04 -38.18
N LYS A 78 -18.47 7.73 -38.08
CA LYS A 78 -18.85 6.75 -39.12
C LYS A 78 -20.36 6.71 -39.37
N LYS A 79 -21.19 6.79 -38.33
CA LYS A 79 -22.66 6.86 -38.47
C LYS A 79 -23.15 8.15 -39.14
N MET A 80 -22.43 9.26 -38.96
CA MET A 80 -22.73 10.54 -39.61
C MET A 80 -22.08 10.67 -41.00
N GLY A 81 -21.42 9.62 -41.51
CA GLY A 81 -20.77 9.62 -42.82
C GLY A 81 -19.40 10.31 -42.85
N PHE A 82 -18.84 10.65 -41.68
CA PHE A 82 -17.48 11.14 -41.56
C PHE A 82 -16.53 9.94 -41.42
N ASP A 83 -15.79 9.66 -42.50
CA ASP A 83 -14.69 8.69 -42.47
C ASP A 83 -13.39 9.41 -42.07
N PHE A 84 -12.54 8.75 -41.28
CA PHE A 84 -11.26 9.32 -40.86
C PHE A 84 -10.37 9.41 -42.11
N PRO A 85 -10.00 10.61 -42.60
CA PRO A 85 -9.30 10.73 -43.87
C PRO A 85 -7.96 10.02 -43.79
N ASP A 86 -7.76 9.07 -44.70
CA ASP A 86 -6.48 8.38 -44.87
C ASP A 86 -5.39 9.43 -45.12
N ARG A 87 -4.34 9.42 -44.28
CA ARG A 87 -3.28 10.44 -44.27
C ARG A 87 -2.43 10.46 -45.56
N SER A 88 -2.74 9.57 -46.51
CA SER A 88 -2.17 9.51 -47.84
C SER A 88 -2.80 10.49 -48.85
N ARG A 89 -3.98 11.07 -48.57
CA ARG A 89 -4.71 11.90 -49.54
C ARG A 89 -5.19 13.23 -48.94
N VAL A 90 -4.28 14.20 -48.92
CA VAL A 90 -4.57 15.60 -48.54
C VAL A 90 -5.28 16.28 -49.72
N ILE A 91 -6.59 16.54 -49.60
CA ILE A 91 -7.33 17.30 -50.62
C ILE A 91 -7.26 18.78 -50.24
N HIS A 92 -6.45 19.55 -50.98
CA HIS A 92 -6.45 21.01 -50.89
C HIS A 92 -7.70 21.56 -51.57
N VAL A 93 -8.65 22.06 -50.78
CA VAL A 93 -9.79 22.81 -51.31
C VAL A 93 -9.32 24.24 -51.58
N LYS A 94 -9.16 24.60 -52.86
CA LYS A 94 -8.99 26.00 -53.25
C LYS A 94 -10.35 26.69 -53.19
N GLU A 95 -10.39 27.77 -52.42
CA GLU A 95 -11.50 28.71 -52.36
C GLU A 95 -11.71 29.32 -53.76
N LYS A 96 -12.90 29.13 -54.34
CA LYS A 96 -13.29 29.79 -55.60
C LYS A 96 -13.87 31.16 -55.23
N GLY A 97 -13.15 32.21 -55.60
CA GLY A 97 -13.71 33.55 -55.77
C GLY A 97 -14.61 33.63 -56.99
#